data_AF-A0A3L8A1A6-F1
#
_entry.id   AF-A0A3L8A1A6-F1
#
_cell.length_a   1.000
_cell.length_b   1.000
_cell.length_c   1.000
_cell.angle_alpha   90.00
_cell.angle_beta   90.00
_cell.angle_gamma   90.00
#
_symmetry.space_group_name_H-M   'P 1'
#
loop_
_entity.id
_entity.type
_entity.pdbx_description
1 polymer ?
#
loop_
_entity_poly.entity_id
_entity_poly.type
_entity_poly.pdbx_seq_one_letter_code
_entity_poly.pdbx_strand_id
1 'polypeptide(L)'
;MYSTPETDMTFDKYDEMRLHMAKLFSASIIDFDIPMRIAIPLDNAGIRRIGDLVKLTRKDLLKVRRLGGKGADEVGKILDRFGLSLGMAVE
;
A
#
# COMPACT_ATOMS: atom_id res chain seq x y z
N MET A 1 -33.40 39.48 -1.06
CA MET A 1 -32.00 39.07 -0.84
C MET A 1 -31.99 37.55 -0.88
N TYR A 2 -31.65 36.97 -2.03
CA TYR A 2 -31.48 35.52 -2.12
C TYR A 2 -29.99 35.25 -1.99
N SER A 3 -29.56 34.73 -0.83
CA SER A 3 -28.23 34.13 -0.70
C SER A 3 -28.16 32.95 -1.64
N THR A 4 -27.36 33.07 -2.70
CA THR A 4 -26.90 31.91 -3.45
C THR A 4 -26.06 31.06 -2.51
N PRO A 5 -26.43 29.80 -2.23
CA PRO A 5 -25.53 28.90 -1.53
C PRO A 5 -24.34 28.67 -2.46
N GLU A 6 -23.19 29.21 -2.10
CA GLU A 6 -21.91 28.86 -2.69
C GLU A 6 -21.65 27.39 -2.36
N THR A 7 -22.24 26.52 -3.16
CA THR A 7 -21.91 25.10 -3.16
C THR A 7 -20.55 25.04 -3.79
N ASP A 8 -19.51 24.99 -2.96
CA ASP A 8 -18.14 24.71 -3.35
C ASP A 8 -18.12 23.33 -4.02
N MET A 9 -18.36 23.31 -5.34
CA MET A 9 -18.38 22.12 -6.19
C MET A 9 -16.95 21.70 -6.57
N THR A 10 -15.96 21.93 -5.69
CA THR A 10 -14.59 21.46 -5.89
C THR A 10 -14.40 20.05 -5.32
N PHE A 11 -15.40 19.15 -5.49
CA PHE A 11 -15.14 17.71 -5.40
C PHE A 11 -14.35 17.31 -6.65
N ASP A 12 -13.09 17.73 -6.65
CA ASP A 12 -12.16 17.65 -7.76
C ASP A 12 -11.74 16.20 -7.95
N LYS A 13 -11.51 15.75 -9.18
CA LYS A 13 -11.12 14.36 -9.51
C LYS A 13 -9.90 13.87 -8.70
N TYR A 14 -9.11 14.81 -8.20
CA TYR A 14 -7.99 14.59 -7.31
C TYR A 14 -8.40 13.97 -5.97
N ASP A 15 -9.55 14.32 -5.40
CA ASP A 15 -10.04 13.74 -4.15
C ASP A 15 -10.51 12.30 -4.35
N GLU A 16 -11.13 11.98 -5.49
CA GLU A 16 -11.47 10.59 -5.83
C GLU A 16 -10.21 9.72 -5.98
N MET A 17 -9.17 10.25 -6.63
CA MET A 17 -7.90 9.53 -6.81
C MET A 17 -7.15 9.36 -5.48
N ARG A 18 -7.14 10.38 -4.63
CA ARG A 18 -6.58 10.28 -3.26
C ARG A 18 -7.34 9.27 -2.42
N LEU A 19 -8.67 9.27 -2.47
CA LEU A 19 -9.50 8.31 -1.76
C LEU A 19 -9.26 6.89 -2.24
N HIS A 20 -9.04 6.70 -3.55
CA HIS A 20 -8.68 5.40 -4.13
C HIS A 20 -7.32 4.91 -3.60
N MET A 21 -6.29 5.77 -3.60
CA MET A 21 -4.97 5.43 -3.05
C MET A 21 -5.03 5.13 -1.55
N ALA A 22 -5.76 5.93 -0.77
CA ALA A 22 -5.95 5.70 0.66
C ALA A 22 -6.61 4.34 0.94
N LYS A 23 -7.61 3.96 0.13
CA LYS A 23 -8.23 2.63 0.20
C LYS A 23 -7.22 1.52 -0.07
N LEU A 24 -6.42 1.63 -1.12
CA LEU A 24 -5.37 0.65 -1.44
C LEU A 24 -4.35 0.50 -0.30
N PHE A 25 -3.89 1.61 0.28
CA PHE A 25 -2.94 1.55 1.40
C PHE A 25 -3.54 0.99 2.69
N SER A 26 -4.84 1.16 2.90
CA SER A 26 -5.55 0.61 4.07
C SER A 26 -5.83 -0.90 3.95
N ALA A 27 -5.77 -1.46 2.74
CA ALA A 27 -6.08 -2.85 2.48
C ALA A 27 -5.03 -3.83 3.05
N SER A 28 -5.48 -5.06 3.33
CA SER A 28 -4.63 -6.09 3.92
C SER A 28 -3.66 -6.66 2.90
N ILE A 29 -2.45 -7.03 3.33
CA ILE A 29 -1.49 -7.74 2.48
C ILE A 29 -2.04 -9.07 1.94
N ILE A 30 -2.98 -9.69 2.66
CA ILE A 30 -3.59 -10.98 2.29
C ILE A 30 -4.55 -10.81 1.10
N ASP A 31 -5.17 -9.63 0.96
CA ASP A 31 -6.11 -9.32 -0.11
C ASP A 31 -5.41 -9.06 -1.46
N PHE A 32 -4.08 -8.92 -1.46
CA PHE A 32 -3.24 -8.62 -2.63
C PHE A 32 -2.63 -9.88 -3.26
N ASP A 33 -3.20 -11.06 -2.99
CA ASP A 33 -2.69 -12.36 -3.42
C ASP A 33 -1.22 -12.60 -3.01
N ILE A 34 -0.81 -12.03 -1.86
CA ILE A 34 0.52 -12.28 -1.32
C ILE A 34 0.54 -13.69 -0.73
N PRO A 35 1.45 -14.58 -1.19
CA PRO A 35 1.52 -15.93 -0.69
C PRO A 35 1.69 -15.95 0.83
N MET A 36 1.00 -16.85 1.53
CA MET A 36 1.10 -16.95 3.01
C MET A 36 2.54 -17.12 3.51
N ARG A 37 3.42 -17.73 2.70
CA ARG A 37 4.86 -17.85 2.99
C ARG A 37 5.54 -16.48 3.19
N ILE A 38 5.06 -15.45 2.51
CA ILE A 38 5.55 -14.07 2.58
C ILE A 38 4.69 -13.29 3.58
N ALA A 39 3.36 -13.45 3.53
CA ALA A 39 2.45 -12.73 4.41
C ALA A 39 2.64 -13.06 5.90
N ILE A 40 2.91 -14.33 6.26
CA ILE A 40 3.12 -14.73 7.66
C ILE A 40 4.38 -14.07 8.26
N PRO A 41 5.56 -14.10 7.62
CA PRO A 41 6.71 -13.34 8.11
C PRO A 41 6.48 -11.83 8.20
N LEU A 42 5.76 -11.24 7.24
CA LEU A 42 5.40 -9.82 7.26
C LEU A 42 4.49 -9.48 8.44
N ASP A 43 3.44 -10.27 8.68
CA ASP A 43 2.53 -10.11 9.81
C ASP A 43 3.26 -10.26 11.16
N ASN A 44 4.18 -11.24 11.27
CA ASN A 44 5.03 -11.38 12.45
C ASN A 44 5.99 -10.19 12.67
N ALA A 45 6.33 -9.46 11.61
CA ALA A 45 7.09 -8.21 11.67
C ALA A 45 6.19 -6.98 11.90
N GLY A 46 4.88 -7.18 12.09
CA GLY A 46 3.90 -6.11 12.32
C GLY A 46 3.37 -5.46 11.04
N ILE A 47 3.71 -5.98 9.87
CA ILE A 47 3.35 -5.43 8.57
C ILE A 47 2.09 -6.17 8.09
N ARG A 48 0.94 -5.51 8.19
CA ARG A 48 -0.37 -6.12 7.85
C ARG A 48 -1.06 -5.44 6.68
N ARG A 49 -0.70 -4.19 6.40
CA ARG A 49 -1.32 -3.36 5.38
C ARG A 49 -0.36 -3.08 4.24
N ILE A 50 -0.92 -2.81 3.07
CA ILE A 50 -0.13 -2.41 1.90
C ILE A 50 0.59 -1.10 2.14
N GLY A 51 -0.04 -0.13 2.82
CA GLY A 51 0.60 1.13 3.20
C GLY A 51 1.88 0.93 4.01
N ASP A 52 1.91 -0.05 4.91
CA ASP A 52 3.10 -0.39 5.70
C ASP A 52 4.15 -1.12 4.86
N LEU A 53 3.69 -1.99 3.94
CA LEU A 53 4.55 -2.76 3.05
C LEU A 53 5.29 -1.87 2.04
N VAL A 54 4.60 -0.93 1.39
CA VAL A 54 5.19 -0.05 0.36
C VAL A 54 6.20 0.93 0.95
N LYS A 55 6.12 1.27 2.24
CA LYS A 55 7.11 2.10 2.94
C LYS A 55 8.45 1.39 3.13
N LEU A 56 8.45 0.05 3.10
CA LEU A 56 9.66 -0.73 3.31
C LEU A 56 10.53 -0.76 2.05
N THR A 57 11.83 -0.73 2.27
CA THR A 57 12.78 -0.93 1.18
C THR A 57 13.09 -2.41 1.00
N ARG A 58 13.67 -2.78 -0.14
CA ARG A 58 14.22 -4.12 -0.37
C ARG A 58 15.20 -4.55 0.73
N LYS A 59 15.97 -3.61 1.29
CA LYS A 59 16.90 -3.88 2.41
C LYS A 59 16.15 -4.24 3.69
N ASP A 60 15.00 -3.64 3.96
CA ASP A 60 14.21 -3.94 5.15
C ASP A 60 13.48 -5.27 5.03
N LEU A 61 12.99 -5.60 3.84
CA LEU A 61 12.45 -6.93 3.55
C LEU A 61 13.49 -8.04 3.78
N LEU A 62 14.76 -7.81 3.44
CA LEU A 62 15.83 -8.78 3.72
C LEU A 62 16.12 -8.97 5.21
N LYS A 63 15.77 -8.00 6.08
CA LYS A 63 15.86 -8.14 7.53
C LYS A 63 14.70 -8.95 8.11
N VAL A 64 13.59 -9.10 7.38
CA VAL A 64 12.44 -9.89 7.81
C VAL A 64 12.84 -11.37 7.87
N ARG A 65 12.76 -11.93 9.07
CA ARG A 65 13.16 -13.32 9.33
C ARG A 65 12.36 -14.27 8.45
N ARG A 66 13.04 -15.16 7.72
CA ARG A 66 12.47 -16.19 6.82
C ARG A 66 11.87 -15.68 5.50
N LEU A 67 11.95 -14.39 5.18
CA LEU A 67 11.49 -13.88 3.88
C LEU A 67 12.49 -14.19 2.76
N GLY A 68 13.76 -13.82 2.98
CA GLY A 68 14.85 -14.02 2.04
C GLY A 68 14.75 -13.17 0.75
N GLY A 69 15.75 -13.29 -0.12
CA GLY A 69 15.81 -12.51 -1.37
C GLY A 69 14.69 -12.83 -2.35
N LYS A 70 14.36 -14.11 -2.52
CA LYS A 70 13.25 -14.53 -3.39
C LYS A 70 11.91 -13.95 -2.93
N GLY A 71 11.63 -13.95 -1.63
CA GLY A 71 10.41 -13.35 -1.09
C GLY A 71 10.36 -11.84 -1.33
N ALA A 72 11.48 -11.13 -1.18
CA ALA A 72 11.56 -9.71 -1.47
C ALA A 72 11.31 -9.38 -2.96
N ASP A 73 11.87 -10.18 -3.88
CA ASP A 73 11.63 -10.02 -5.32
C ASP A 73 10.19 -10.35 -5.72
N GLU A 74 9.59 -11.36 -5.08
CA GLU A 74 8.19 -11.73 -5.28
C GLU A 74 7.24 -10.62 -4.80
N VAL A 75 7.48 -10.04 -3.62
CA VAL A 75 6.74 -8.85 -3.13
C VAL A 75 6.83 -7.69 -4.13
N GLY A 76 8.02 -7.36 -4.62
CA GLY A 76 8.20 -6.28 -5.59
C GLY A 76 7.39 -6.51 -6.86
N LYS A 77 7.39 -7.74 -7.39
CA LYS A 77 6.58 -8.11 -8.57
C LYS A 77 5.08 -8.03 -8.31
N ILE A 78 4.62 -8.37 -7.10
CA ILE A 78 3.20 -8.27 -6.75
C ILE A 78 2.78 -6.81 -6.71
N LEU A 79 3.56 -5.96 -6.03
CA LEU A 79 3.29 -4.53 -5.94
C LEU A 79 3.26 -3.86 -7.33
N ASP A 80 4.18 -4.23 -8.22
CA ASP A 80 4.27 -3.70 -9.58
C ASP A 80 2.98 -3.96 -10.39
N ARG A 81 2.30 -5.10 -10.17
CA ARG A 81 1.00 -5.39 -10.82
C ARG A 81 -0.12 -4.41 -10.43
N PHE A 82 0.00 -3.79 -9.25
CA PHE A 82 -0.95 -2.80 -8.76
C PHE A 82 -0.43 -1.36 -8.97
N GLY A 83 0.67 -1.18 -9.71
CA GLY A 83 1.31 0.13 -9.90
C GLY A 83 1.97 0.68 -8.64
N LEU A 84 2.28 -0.18 -7.66
CA LEU A 84 2.92 0.17 -6.42
C LEU A 84 4.40 -0.23 -6.45
N SER A 85 5.21 0.40 -5.60
CA SER A 85 6.63 0.10 -5.50
C SER A 85 7.09 0.07 -4.04
N LEU A 86 8.27 -0.54 -3.82
CA LEU A 86 8.93 -0.55 -2.51
C LEU A 86 9.64 0.79 -2.27
N GLY A 87 9.60 1.27 -1.04
CA GLY A 87 10.17 2.55 -0.64
C GLY A 87 9.33 3.76 -1.04
N MET A 88 8.01 3.60 -1.23
CA MET A 88 7.10 4.71 -1.44
C MET A 88 6.99 5.57 -0.17
N ALA A 89 7.08 6.88 -0.34
CA ALA A 89 6.73 7.85 0.69
C ALA A 89 5.20 7.98 0.71
N VAL A 90 4.57 7.33 1.70
CA VAL A 90 3.14 7.44 1.95
C VAL A 90 2.96 8.23 3.24
N GLU A 91 2.61 9.51 3.12
CA GLU A 91 2.19 10.37 4.24
C GLU A 91 0.73 10.08 4.64
#